data_AF-A0A218WLS4-F1
#
_entry.id   AF-A0A218WLS4-F1
#
_cell.length_a   1.000
_cell.length_b   1.000
_cell.length_c   1.000
_cell.angle_alpha   90.00
_cell.angle_beta   90.00
_cell.angle_gamma   90.00
#
_symmetry.space_group_name_H-M   'P 1'
#
loop_
_entity.id
_entity.type
_entity.pdbx_description
1 polymer ?
#
loop_
_entity_poly.entity_id
_entity_poly.type
_entity_poly.pdbx_seq_one_letter_code
_entity_poly.pdbx_strand_id
1 'polypeptide(L)'
;MERVVILMMASLMLMLALTSFPLPSIAVSSCNGPCTTLDDCGGQLICINGRCTDDPEVGTHICTNSLPSLSAWSCQPSGTMYCEVDGNSYLKYQCSPPVTSSTRATLTNNDFREGWDGGDPSKCDDTYHSNSEHVVALSTGWCAEGSHCG
;
A
#
# COMPACT_ATOMS: atom_id res chain seq x y z
N MET A 1 -32.29 -53.65 20.81
CA MET A 1 -32.42 -52.77 19.63
C MET A 1 -32.27 -51.30 20.04
N GLU A 2 -33.00 -50.83 21.05
CA GLU A 2 -32.96 -49.44 21.53
C GLU A 2 -31.56 -48.94 21.91
N ARG A 3 -30.77 -49.72 22.65
CA ARG A 3 -29.38 -49.33 23.01
C ARG A 3 -28.46 -49.17 21.80
N VAL A 4 -28.66 -49.97 20.76
CA VAL A 4 -27.88 -49.89 19.52
C VAL A 4 -28.28 -48.64 18.74
N VAL A 5 -29.58 -48.34 18.66
CA VAL A 5 -30.09 -47.12 18.02
C VAL A 5 -29.61 -45.86 18.75
N ILE A 6 -29.61 -45.86 20.09
CA ILE A 6 -29.11 -44.73 20.89
C ILE A 6 -27.62 -44.48 20.64
N LEU A 7 -26.80 -45.54 20.58
CA LEU A 7 -25.38 -45.42 20.27
C LEU A 7 -25.13 -44.87 18.85
N MET A 8 -25.92 -45.34 17.87
CA MET A 8 -25.83 -44.86 16.49
C MET A 8 -26.23 -43.38 16.38
N MET A 9 -27.32 -42.96 17.03
CA MET A 9 -27.76 -41.57 17.04
C MET A 9 -26.77 -40.66 17.78
N ALA A 10 -26.21 -41.10 18.92
CA ALA A 10 -25.16 -40.37 19.62
C ALA A 10 -23.91 -40.20 18.77
N SER A 11 -23.51 -41.24 18.02
CA SER A 11 -22.37 -41.15 17.10
C SER A 11 -22.63 -40.18 15.94
N LEU A 12 -23.85 -40.16 15.40
CA LEU A 12 -24.22 -39.27 14.30
C LEU A 12 -24.25 -37.80 14.76
N MET A 13 -24.79 -37.54 15.96
CA MET A 13 -24.80 -36.19 16.55
C MET A 13 -23.38 -35.70 16.85
N LEU A 14 -22.48 -36.59 17.28
CA LEU A 14 -21.08 -36.25 17.48
C LEU A 14 -20.36 -35.92 16.17
N MET A 15 -20.62 -36.68 15.10
CA MET A 15 -20.05 -36.40 13.77
C MET A 15 -20.58 -35.08 13.18
N LEU A 16 -21.87 -34.80 13.33
CA LEU A 16 -22.48 -33.52 12.90
C LEU A 16 -21.90 -32.33 13.68
N ALA A 17 -21.69 -32.46 14.99
CA ALA A 17 -21.06 -31.43 15.81
C ALA A 17 -19.62 -31.13 15.38
N LEU A 18 -18.86 -32.15 14.94
CA LEU A 18 -17.50 -31.98 14.42
C LEU A 18 -17.46 -31.25 13.06
N THR A 19 -18.49 -31.38 12.22
CA THR A 19 -18.58 -30.66 10.94
C THR A 19 -19.00 -29.19 11.08
N SER A 20 -19.62 -28.82 12.20
CA SER A 20 -20.02 -27.42 12.48
C SER A 20 -18.91 -26.56 13.08
N PHE A 21 -17.78 -27.16 13.49
CA PHE A 21 -16.60 -26.37 13.80
C PHE A 21 -16.00 -25.85 12.50
N PRO A 22 -15.78 -24.52 12.36
CA PRO A 22 -15.04 -24.01 11.22
C PRO A 22 -13.70 -24.74 11.19
N LEU A 23 -13.35 -25.31 10.03
CA LEU A 23 -12.00 -25.82 9.79
C LEU A 23 -11.03 -24.76 10.31
N PRO A 24 -10.02 -25.11 11.13
CA PRO A 24 -8.97 -24.16 11.44
C PRO A 24 -8.38 -23.80 10.08
N SER A 25 -8.69 -22.61 9.58
CA SER A 25 -7.94 -22.01 8.48
C SER A 25 -6.55 -21.85 9.07
N ILE A 26 -5.67 -22.80 8.73
CA ILE A 26 -4.29 -22.78 9.16
C ILE A 26 -3.66 -21.65 8.37
N ALA A 27 -3.81 -20.43 8.86
CA ALA A 27 -3.00 -19.32 8.41
C ALA A 27 -1.54 -19.71 8.63
N VAL A 28 -0.83 -20.05 7.55
CA VAL A 28 0.52 -20.59 7.60
C VAL A 28 1.53 -19.47 7.89
N SER A 29 1.20 -18.24 7.48
CA SER A 29 2.11 -17.11 7.52
C SER A 29 1.46 -15.85 8.10
N SER A 30 2.20 -15.25 9.04
CA SER A 30 1.98 -13.88 9.51
C SER A 30 2.63 -12.88 8.55
N CYS A 31 2.69 -11.61 8.93
CA CYS A 31 3.29 -10.54 8.13
C CYS A 31 4.69 -10.86 7.59
N ASN A 32 4.92 -10.55 6.30
CA ASN A 32 6.12 -10.88 5.54
C ASN A 32 6.46 -12.38 5.45
N GLY A 33 5.59 -13.26 5.94
CA GLY A 33 5.73 -14.70 5.79
C GLY A 33 5.47 -15.14 4.34
N PRO A 34 6.00 -16.31 3.93
CA PRO A 34 5.82 -16.83 2.59
C PRO A 34 4.37 -17.23 2.34
N CYS A 35 3.88 -16.97 1.13
CA CYS A 35 2.57 -17.42 0.69
C CYS A 35 2.59 -17.75 -0.80
N THR A 36 1.63 -18.55 -1.22
CA THR A 36 1.39 -18.95 -2.62
C THR A 36 -0.04 -18.69 -3.04
N THR A 37 -0.97 -18.75 -2.10
CA THR A 37 -2.40 -18.50 -2.28
C THR A 37 -2.91 -17.54 -1.22
N LEU A 38 -4.12 -16.99 -1.41
CA LEU A 38 -4.69 -16.00 -0.49
C LEU A 38 -4.97 -16.58 0.91
N ASP A 39 -5.28 -17.88 0.98
CA ASP A 39 -5.61 -18.58 2.23
C ASP A 39 -4.37 -18.91 3.09
N ASP A 40 -3.16 -18.71 2.55
CA ASP A 40 -1.91 -18.94 3.28
C ASP A 40 -1.64 -17.87 4.35
N CYS A 41 -2.31 -16.72 4.25
CA CYS A 41 -2.09 -15.55 5.11
C CYS A 41 -3.13 -15.44 6.23
N GLY A 42 -2.68 -15.06 7.43
CA GLY A 42 -3.55 -14.97 8.59
C GLY A 42 -4.43 -13.73 8.66
N GLY A 43 -5.68 -13.92 9.07
CA GLY A 43 -6.61 -12.82 9.34
C GLY A 43 -7.07 -12.12 8.07
N GLN A 44 -6.76 -10.83 7.96
CA GLN A 44 -7.17 -9.95 6.85
C GLN A 44 -5.99 -9.59 5.93
N LEU A 45 -4.95 -10.42 5.92
CA LEU A 45 -3.76 -10.23 5.10
C LEU A 45 -3.96 -10.85 3.71
N ILE A 46 -3.29 -10.29 2.72
CA ILE A 46 -3.32 -10.75 1.33
C ILE A 46 -1.95 -11.24 0.87
N CYS A 47 -1.92 -12.18 -0.07
CA CYS A 47 -0.67 -12.69 -0.64
C CYS A 47 -0.27 -11.89 -1.89
N ILE A 48 0.76 -11.06 -1.78
CA ILE A 48 1.32 -10.29 -2.90
C ILE A 48 2.80 -10.67 -3.08
N ASN A 49 3.19 -11.01 -4.31
CA ASN A 49 4.57 -11.40 -4.66
C ASN A 49 5.15 -12.49 -3.73
N GLY A 50 4.29 -13.43 -3.32
CA GLY A 50 4.66 -14.54 -2.46
C GLY A 50 4.89 -14.16 -0.98
N ARG A 51 4.39 -12.99 -0.54
CA ARG A 51 4.44 -12.55 0.86
C ARG A 51 3.08 -12.06 1.36
N CYS A 52 2.80 -12.32 2.64
CA CYS A 52 1.61 -11.80 3.31
C CYS A 52 1.79 -10.33 3.68
N THR A 53 0.93 -9.47 3.14
CA THR A 53 0.92 -8.01 3.35
C THR A 53 -0.47 -7.50 3.72
N ASP A 54 -0.55 -6.27 4.23
CA ASP A 54 -1.82 -5.58 4.45
C ASP A 54 -2.57 -5.35 3.14
N ASP A 55 -3.90 -5.28 3.22
CA ASP A 55 -4.77 -4.98 2.08
C ASP A 55 -4.84 -3.45 1.86
N PRO A 56 -4.34 -2.94 0.71
CA PRO A 56 -4.29 -1.51 0.44
C PRO A 56 -5.67 -0.87 0.20
N GLU A 57 -6.71 -1.64 -0.11
CA GLU A 57 -8.07 -1.11 -0.33
C GLU A 57 -8.86 -0.98 0.98
N VAL A 58 -8.59 -1.86 1.95
CA VAL A 58 -9.27 -1.85 3.25
C VAL A 58 -8.51 -1.04 4.31
N GLY A 59 -7.22 -0.77 4.10
CA GLY A 59 -6.42 0.09 4.98
C GLY A 59 -6.07 -0.56 6.32
N THR A 60 -5.88 -1.88 6.34
CA THR A 60 -5.40 -2.59 7.52
C THR A 60 -3.92 -2.24 7.79
N HIS A 61 -3.53 -2.17 9.06
CA HIS A 61 -2.17 -1.78 9.49
C HIS A 61 -1.56 -2.84 10.42
N ILE A 62 -1.77 -4.11 10.07
CA ILE A 62 -1.40 -5.29 10.86
C ILE A 62 0.11 -5.56 10.71
N CYS A 63 0.69 -5.38 9.52
CA CYS A 63 2.11 -5.62 9.28
C CYS A 63 3.04 -4.46 9.63
N THR A 64 2.47 -3.29 9.90
CA THR A 64 3.21 -2.09 10.33
C THR A 64 3.81 -2.17 11.74
N ASN A 65 3.44 -3.16 12.57
CA ASN A 65 3.98 -3.34 13.93
C ASN A 65 5.13 -4.36 14.07
N SER A 66 5.68 -4.90 12.97
CA SER A 66 6.89 -5.74 13.01
C SER A 66 8.13 -4.97 12.55
N LEU A 67 9.09 -4.82 13.46
CA LEU A 67 10.36 -4.07 13.36
C LEU A 67 11.16 -4.35 12.06
N PRO A 68 11.87 -3.34 11.48
CA PRO A 68 12.21 -3.32 10.07
C PRO A 68 13.47 -4.13 9.76
N SER A 69 13.41 -4.94 8.71
CA SER A 69 14.61 -5.43 8.03
C SER A 69 14.34 -5.53 6.52
N LEU A 70 15.21 -4.87 5.74
CA LEU A 70 15.33 -4.83 4.26
C LEU A 70 14.57 -3.76 3.46
N SER A 71 14.62 -2.47 3.84
CA SER A 71 14.10 -1.35 3.03
C SER A 71 15.17 -0.40 2.46
N ALA A 72 16.38 -0.88 2.13
CA ALA A 72 17.36 -0.04 1.44
C ALA A 72 16.94 0.36 0.00
N TRP A 73 15.83 -0.17 -0.52
CA TRP A 73 15.36 0.01 -1.90
C TRP A 73 13.95 0.59 -2.04
N SER A 74 13.20 0.75 -0.94
CA SER A 74 11.87 1.37 -0.99
C SER A 74 11.97 2.83 -0.56
N CYS A 75 11.43 3.73 -1.38
CA CYS A 75 11.34 5.14 -1.02
C CYS A 75 10.41 5.30 0.20
N GLN A 76 10.98 5.72 1.33
CA GLN A 76 10.26 5.91 2.59
C GLN A 76 9.97 7.40 2.83
N PRO A 77 8.94 7.72 3.63
CA PRO A 77 8.71 9.09 4.08
C PRO A 77 9.92 9.63 4.83
N SER A 78 10.36 10.85 4.51
CA SER A 78 11.43 11.56 5.23
C SER A 78 10.90 12.31 6.47
N GLY A 79 9.59 12.33 6.68
CA GLY A 79 8.93 12.96 7.83
C GLY A 79 7.51 13.39 7.51
N THR A 80 6.96 14.29 8.30
CA THR A 80 5.61 14.85 8.11
C THR A 80 5.61 16.38 8.06
N MET A 81 4.59 16.97 7.46
CA MET A 81 4.29 18.39 7.51
C MET A 81 2.85 18.58 7.97
N TYR A 82 2.65 19.48 8.92
CA TYR A 82 1.33 19.81 9.44
C TYR A 82 0.76 21.00 8.66
N CYS A 83 -0.46 20.85 8.14
CA CYS A 83 -1.20 21.92 7.49
C CYS A 83 -2.24 22.47 8.46
N GLU A 84 -2.07 23.72 8.89
CA GLU A 84 -2.97 24.34 9.87
C GLU A 84 -4.39 24.57 9.30
N VAL A 85 -4.49 24.81 7.99
CA VAL A 85 -5.75 25.11 7.31
C VAL A 85 -6.78 23.99 7.43
N ASP A 86 -6.33 22.73 7.37
CA ASP A 86 -7.18 21.55 7.45
C ASP A 86 -6.95 20.69 8.71
N GLY A 87 -5.94 21.02 9.52
CA GLY A 87 -5.59 20.32 10.75
C GLY A 87 -4.94 18.95 10.55
N ASN A 88 -4.50 18.61 9.34
CA ASN A 88 -3.94 17.30 9.01
C ASN A 88 -2.41 17.31 8.88
N SER A 89 -1.81 16.14 9.06
CA SER A 89 -0.39 15.90 8.80
C SER A 89 -0.20 15.10 7.51
N TYR A 90 0.64 15.61 6.61
CA TYR A 90 0.96 15.01 5.32
C TYR A 90 2.38 14.44 5.33
N LEU A 91 2.59 13.34 4.62
CA LEU A 91 3.90 12.71 4.49
C LEU A 91 4.80 13.50 3.55
N LYS A 92 6.06 13.70 3.94
CA LYS A 92 7.11 14.28 3.10
C LYS A 92 7.99 13.17 2.53
N TYR A 93 8.46 13.34 1.31
CA TYR A 93 9.38 12.43 0.64
C TYR A 93 10.51 13.23 -0.01
N GLN A 94 11.74 12.73 0.14
CA GLN A 94 12.92 13.22 -0.61
C GLN A 94 13.26 12.32 -1.79
N CYS A 95 12.60 11.17 -1.89
CA CYS A 95 12.81 10.17 -2.93
C CYS A 95 11.52 9.97 -3.74
N SER A 96 11.62 9.16 -4.79
CA SER A 96 10.48 8.68 -5.57
C SER A 96 10.74 7.22 -5.97
N PRO A 97 9.72 6.46 -6.41
CA PRO A 97 9.92 5.09 -6.88
C PRO A 97 10.96 5.01 -8.01
N PRO A 98 11.59 3.85 -8.23
CA PRO A 98 12.58 3.69 -9.31
C PRO A 98 12.01 4.06 -10.69
N VAL A 99 12.79 4.79 -11.48
CA VAL A 99 12.46 5.09 -12.88
C VAL A 99 12.74 3.84 -13.72
N THR A 100 11.78 3.43 -14.54
CA THR A 100 11.86 2.30 -15.47
C THR A 100 11.46 2.73 -16.89
N SER A 101 11.51 1.82 -17.86
CA SER A 101 10.97 2.07 -19.21
C SER A 101 9.46 2.35 -19.22
N SER A 102 8.73 2.02 -18.15
CA SER A 102 7.29 2.27 -18.01
C SER A 102 6.96 2.61 -16.54
N THR A 103 7.50 3.74 -16.07
CA THR A 103 7.28 4.22 -14.70
C THR A 103 5.81 4.56 -14.47
N ARG A 104 5.20 3.93 -13.46
CA ARG A 104 3.84 4.25 -13.03
C ARG A 104 3.84 5.55 -12.22
N ALA A 105 2.91 6.45 -12.55
CA ALA A 105 2.74 7.71 -11.86
C ALA A 105 1.26 8.11 -11.81
N THR A 106 0.93 9.01 -10.89
CA THR A 106 -0.37 9.68 -10.85
C THR A 106 -0.21 11.04 -11.52
N LEU A 107 -1.04 11.31 -12.53
CA LEU A 107 -1.07 12.62 -13.18
C LEU A 107 -2.02 13.56 -12.42
N THR A 108 -1.52 14.73 -12.05
CA THR A 108 -2.31 15.83 -11.50
C THR A 108 -2.20 17.05 -12.42
N ASN A 109 -3.14 17.99 -12.29
CA ASN A 109 -3.13 19.23 -13.06
C ASN A 109 -2.49 20.37 -12.27
N ASN A 110 -1.66 21.19 -12.92
CA ASN A 110 -0.99 22.35 -12.33
C ASN A 110 -1.12 23.57 -13.27
N ASP A 111 -1.19 24.78 -12.72
CA ASP A 111 -1.13 26.03 -13.49
C ASP A 111 0.29 26.62 -13.38
N PHE A 112 0.99 26.77 -14.51
CA PHE A 112 2.38 27.24 -14.57
C PHE A 112 2.49 28.74 -14.91
N ARG A 113 1.38 29.46 -15.00
CA ARG A 113 1.35 30.88 -15.32
C ARG A 113 1.67 31.75 -14.12
N GLU A 114 2.13 32.96 -14.39
CA GLU A 114 2.37 34.00 -13.39
C GLU A 114 1.07 34.41 -12.66
N GLY A 115 1.17 34.67 -11.35
CA GLY A 115 0.10 35.29 -10.57
C GLY A 115 -1.07 34.38 -10.21
N TRP A 116 -0.91 33.06 -10.35
CA TRP A 116 -1.90 32.06 -9.94
C TRP A 116 -1.35 31.09 -8.87
N ASP A 117 -2.01 29.94 -8.71
CA ASP A 117 -1.74 28.89 -7.72
C ASP A 117 -0.33 28.26 -7.84
N GLY A 118 0.32 28.40 -9.00
CA GLY A 118 1.66 27.86 -9.27
C GLY A 118 2.78 28.52 -8.47
N GLY A 119 2.53 29.69 -7.88
CA GLY A 119 3.49 30.39 -7.04
C GLY A 119 4.70 30.91 -7.81
N ASP A 120 5.88 30.36 -7.49
CA ASP A 120 7.18 30.77 -8.04
C ASP A 120 7.39 30.25 -9.48
N PRO A 121 8.33 30.86 -10.24
CA PRO A 121 8.72 30.34 -11.55
C PRO A 121 9.23 28.89 -11.51
N SER A 122 9.20 28.21 -12.66
CA SER A 122 9.63 26.83 -12.80
C SER A 122 11.12 26.67 -12.53
N LYS A 123 11.48 25.73 -11.64
CA LYS A 123 12.86 25.51 -11.18
C LYS A 123 13.90 25.30 -12.29
N CYS A 124 13.49 24.76 -13.45
CA CYS A 124 14.43 24.38 -14.50
C CYS A 124 15.01 25.58 -15.26
N ASP A 125 14.24 26.65 -15.42
CA ASP A 125 14.59 27.81 -16.25
C ASP A 125 14.26 29.17 -15.61
N ASP A 126 13.73 29.16 -14.38
CA ASP A 126 13.26 30.33 -13.65
C ASP A 126 12.19 31.14 -14.40
N THR A 127 11.33 30.48 -15.18
CA THR A 127 10.24 31.11 -15.94
C THR A 127 8.85 30.53 -15.67
N TYR A 128 7.83 31.32 -16.02
CA TYR A 128 6.44 30.89 -16.08
C TYR A 128 6.11 30.37 -17.49
N HIS A 129 5.23 29.37 -17.55
CA HIS A 129 4.81 28.75 -18.82
C HIS A 129 3.32 28.96 -19.08
N SER A 130 2.96 29.08 -20.36
CA SER A 130 1.56 29.03 -20.75
C SER A 130 1.00 27.62 -20.55
N ASN A 131 -0.27 27.49 -20.13
CA ASN A 131 -0.95 26.19 -20.03
C ASN A 131 -1.18 25.51 -21.40
N SER A 132 -0.87 26.20 -22.51
CA SER A 132 -0.82 25.60 -23.85
C SER A 132 0.50 24.88 -24.13
N GLU A 133 1.54 25.12 -23.33
CA GLU A 133 2.82 24.41 -23.43
C GLU A 133 2.69 23.06 -22.73
N HIS A 134 3.29 22.02 -23.32
CA HIS A 134 3.28 20.67 -22.72
C HIS A 134 4.43 20.53 -21.71
N VAL A 135 4.28 21.18 -20.57
CA VAL A 135 5.23 21.14 -19.45
C VAL A 135 4.69 20.31 -18.29
N VAL A 136 5.59 19.71 -17.52
CA VAL A 136 5.24 18.90 -16.34
C VAL A 136 6.20 19.19 -15.19
N ALA A 137 5.68 19.08 -13.96
CA ALA A 137 6.51 19.00 -12.76
C ALA A 137 6.62 17.54 -12.30
N LEU A 138 7.78 17.17 -11.77
CA LEU A 138 8.04 15.85 -11.22
C LEU A 138 8.17 15.90 -9.70
N SER A 139 7.75 14.84 -9.01
CA SER A 139 8.02 14.69 -7.58
C SER A 139 9.52 14.78 -7.29
N THR A 140 9.88 15.23 -6.09
CA THR A 140 11.27 15.58 -5.70
C THR A 140 12.32 14.56 -6.13
N GLY A 141 12.09 13.27 -5.89
CA GLY A 141 13.04 12.22 -6.23
C GLY A 141 13.20 11.98 -7.74
N TRP A 142 12.15 12.19 -8.53
CA TRP A 142 12.22 12.12 -10.00
C TRP A 142 12.73 13.41 -10.64
N CYS A 143 12.48 14.58 -10.03
CA CYS A 143 13.12 15.82 -10.45
C CYS A 143 14.64 15.73 -10.31
N ALA A 144 15.12 15.00 -9.29
CA ALA A 144 16.53 14.65 -9.09
C ALA A 144 17.44 15.86 -9.28
N GLU A 145 17.16 16.91 -8.51
CA GLU A 145 17.87 18.20 -8.52
C GLU A 145 17.93 18.91 -9.89
N GLY A 146 16.98 18.62 -10.79
CA GLY A 146 16.92 19.21 -12.12
C GLY A 146 17.70 18.44 -13.19
N SER A 147 18.19 17.23 -12.89
CA SER A 147 18.85 16.37 -13.89
C SER A 147 17.94 15.97 -15.06
N HIS A 148 16.63 16.14 -14.91
CA HIS A 148 15.62 15.92 -15.95
C HIS A 148 15.03 17.22 -16.53
N CYS A 149 15.65 18.38 -16.28
CA CYS A 149 15.30 19.62 -16.96
C CYS A 149 15.67 19.55 -18.45
N GLY A 150 14.87 20.19 -19.31
CA GLY A 150 15.02 20.15 -20.76
C GLY A 150 14.44 21.38 -21.44
#